data_AF-A0ABD5DFJ2-F1
#
_entry.id   AF-A0ABD5DFJ2-F1
#
_cell.length_a   1.000
_cell.length_b   1.000
_cell.length_c   1.000
_cell.angle_alpha   90.00
_cell.angle_beta   90.00
_cell.angle_gamma   90.00
#
_symmetry.space_group_name_H-M   'P 1'
#
loop_
_entity.id
_entity.type
_entity.pdbx_description
1 polymer ?
#
loop_
_entity_poly.entity_id
_entity_poly.type
_entity_poly.pdbx_seq_one_letter_code
_entity_poly.pdbx_strand_id
1 'polypeptide(L)'
;GSSFALVEAKDAQGVGIENQTGVRIDPFGYAVVPQSVPYRVNSVALNPQDFDTFLDVPNAVADTVPTRGAITRVRFDTFRGYSVLI
;
A
#
# COMPACT_ATOMS: atom_id res chain seq x y z
N GLY A 1 1.66 -20.41 -9.86
CA GLY A 1 1.58 -19.07 -10.48
C GLY A 1 1.40 -18.08 -9.36
N SER A 2 2.37 -17.18 -9.20
CA SER A 2 2.31 -16.05 -8.27
C SER A 2 1.31 -15.00 -8.76
N SER A 3 0.66 -14.30 -7.84
CA SER A 3 -0.13 -13.10 -8.14
C SER A 3 0.64 -11.88 -7.62
N PHE A 4 0.32 -10.69 -8.12
CA PHE A 4 0.94 -9.45 -7.70
C PHE A 4 -0.12 -8.41 -7.37
N ALA A 5 0.18 -7.55 -6.40
CA ALA A 5 -0.57 -6.34 -6.15
C ALA A 5 0.27 -5.13 -6.55
N LEU A 6 -0.31 -4.24 -7.35
CA LEU A 6 0.22 -2.91 -7.61
C LEU A 6 -0.40 -1.96 -6.57
N VAL A 7 0.42 -1.49 -5.65
CA VAL A 7 0.05 -0.48 -4.67
C VAL A 7 0.23 0.90 -5.28
N GLU A 8 -0.78 1.76 -5.11
CA GLU A 8 -0.76 3.17 -5.44
C GLU A 8 -1.01 3.99 -4.18
N ALA A 9 -0.05 4.84 -3.82
CA ALA A 9 -0.08 5.74 -2.68
C ALA A 9 0.76 6.98 -3.05
N LYS A 10 0.13 7.95 -3.72
CA LYS A 10 0.85 9.01 -4.46
C LYS A 10 1.74 9.90 -3.60
N ASP A 11 1.32 10.17 -2.37
CA ASP A 11 2.01 11.12 -1.48
C ASP A 11 2.84 10.43 -0.40
N ALA A 12 2.89 9.09 -0.42
CA ALA A 12 3.51 8.24 0.59
C ALA A 12 4.89 7.71 0.16
N GLN A 13 5.68 8.52 -0.55
CA GLN A 13 7.03 8.12 -0.98
C GLN A 13 7.87 7.63 0.21
N GLY A 14 8.52 6.48 0.05
CA GLY A 14 9.42 5.91 1.07
C GLY A 14 8.72 5.09 2.15
N VAL A 15 7.38 5.13 2.22
CA VAL A 15 6.58 4.30 3.14
C VAL A 15 6.73 2.83 2.77
N GLY A 16 6.99 1.98 3.77
CA GLY A 16 7.05 0.54 3.61
C GLY A 16 5.68 -0.13 3.54
N ILE A 17 5.65 -1.37 3.05
CA ILE A 17 4.48 -2.24 3.13
C ILE A 17 4.68 -3.21 4.30
N GLU A 18 3.68 -3.37 5.17
CA GLU A 18 3.75 -4.32 6.28
C GLU A 18 3.97 -5.75 5.80
N ASN A 19 4.71 -6.53 6.57
CA ASN A 19 5.05 -7.93 6.26
C ASN A 19 5.80 -8.12 4.92
N GLN A 20 6.28 -7.04 4.29
CA GLN A 20 7.02 -7.05 3.03
C GLN A 20 8.36 -6.34 3.20
N THR A 21 9.38 -7.12 3.57
CA THR A 21 10.72 -6.56 3.84
C THR A 21 11.33 -6.02 2.54
N GLY A 22 11.73 -4.75 2.56
CA GLY A 22 12.41 -4.09 1.43
C GLY A 22 11.49 -3.53 0.35
N VAL A 23 10.17 -3.73 0.45
CA VAL A 23 9.19 -3.11 -0.46
C VAL A 23 8.79 -1.75 0.08
N ARG A 24 8.99 -0.71 -0.73
CA ARG A 24 8.64 0.68 -0.40
C ARG A 24 7.96 1.36 -1.57
N ILE A 25 7.14 2.35 -1.28
CA ILE A 25 6.56 3.25 -2.27
C ILE A 25 7.69 4.06 -2.93
N ASP A 26 7.73 4.02 -4.26
CA ASP A 26 8.69 4.76 -5.08
C ASP A 26 8.36 6.27 -5.15
N PRO A 27 9.24 7.10 -5.74
CA PRO A 27 8.97 8.54 -5.91
C PRO A 27 7.77 8.88 -6.81
N PHE A 28 7.24 7.92 -7.57
CA PHE A 28 6.05 8.10 -8.39
C PHE A 28 4.76 7.72 -7.64
N GLY A 29 4.89 7.19 -6.42
CA GLY A 29 3.76 6.80 -5.59
C GLY A 29 3.29 5.37 -5.79
N TYR A 30 4.16 4.46 -6.24
CA TYR A 30 3.80 3.09 -6.53
C TYR A 30 4.73 2.07 -5.86
N ALA A 31 4.19 0.87 -5.58
CA ALA A 31 4.98 -0.29 -5.18
C ALA A 31 4.38 -1.58 -5.74
N VAL A 32 5.21 -2.59 -5.95
CA VAL A 32 4.76 -3.93 -6.36
C VAL A 32 4.96 -4.90 -5.21
N VAL A 33 3.88 -5.53 -4.79
CA VAL A 33 3.85 -6.48 -3.67
C VAL A 33 3.56 -7.88 -4.22
N PRO A 34 4.43 -8.87 -3.97
CA PRO A 34 4.15 -10.26 -4.32
C PRO A 34 3.02 -10.80 -3.42
N GLN A 35 1.97 -11.33 -4.04
CA GLN A 35 0.85 -11.96 -3.34
C GLN A 35 1.04 -13.48 -3.35
N SER A 36 0.85 -14.09 -2.18
CA SER A 36 1.20 -15.49 -1.95
C SER A 36 0.05 -16.46 -2.23
N VAL A 37 -1.23 -16.04 -2.15
CA VAL A 37 -2.36 -16.97 -2.30
C VAL A 37 -3.49 -16.42 -3.19
N PRO A 38 -3.74 -17.00 -4.38
CA PRO A 38 -4.91 -16.67 -5.18
C PRO A 38 -6.19 -17.21 -4.53
N TYR A 39 -7.33 -16.57 -4.83
CA TYR A 39 -8.66 -16.90 -4.30
C TYR A 39 -8.77 -16.81 -2.77
N ARG A 40 -7.91 -16.03 -2.13
CA ARG A 40 -7.97 -15.71 -0.71
C ARG A 40 -7.92 -14.21 -0.49
N VAL A 41 -8.45 -13.78 0.64
CA VAL A 41 -8.22 -12.43 1.14
C VAL A 41 -6.74 -12.29 1.44
N ASN A 42 -6.11 -11.33 0.77
CA ASN A 42 -4.75 -10.88 1.05
C ASN A 42 -4.86 -9.42 1.50
N SER A 43 -4.40 -9.14 2.71
CA SER A 43 -4.35 -7.79 3.25
C SER A 43 -3.03 -7.13 2.87
N VAL A 44 -3.10 -5.94 2.28
CA VAL A 44 -1.96 -5.07 2.03
C VAL A 44 -2.10 -3.89 2.97
N ALA A 45 -1.07 -3.63 3.78
CA ALA A 45 -1.06 -2.51 4.71
C ALA A 45 0.19 -1.66 4.51
N LEU A 46 0.02 -0.33 4.56
CA LEU A 46 1.14 0.61 4.63
C LEU A 46 1.70 0.61 6.06
N ASN A 47 3.02 0.69 6.22
CA ASN A 47 3.67 0.74 7.52
C ASN A 47 3.51 2.13 8.16
N PRO A 48 2.72 2.30 9.24
CA PRO A 48 2.47 3.60 9.85
C PRO A 48 3.71 4.20 10.51
N GLN A 49 4.73 3.39 10.84
CA GLN A 49 5.98 3.86 11.43
C GLN A 49 6.81 4.70 10.46
N ASP A 50 6.57 4.54 9.15
CA ASP A 50 7.24 5.33 8.11
C ASP A 50 6.47 6.61 7.75
N PHE A 51 5.32 6.87 8.39
CA PHE A 51 4.51 8.04 8.08
C PHE A 51 5.15 9.28 8.68
N ASP A 52 5.41 10.28 7.83
CA ASP A 52 5.87 11.58 8.29
C ASP A 52 4.72 12.42 8.88
N THR A 53 5.07 13.53 9.54
CA THR A 53 4.08 14.41 10.22
C THR A 53 3.06 15.04 9.26
N PHE A 54 3.32 15.05 7.96
CA PHE A 54 2.47 15.69 6.95
C PHE A 54 1.68 14.70 6.12
N LEU A 55 1.91 13.39 6.29
CA LEU A 55 1.22 12.35 5.57
C LEU A 55 0.01 11.87 6.37
N ASP A 56 -1.17 12.07 5.80
CA ASP A 56 -2.41 11.50 6.28
C ASP A 56 -2.89 10.40 5.33
N VAL A 57 -3.29 9.28 5.91
CA VAL A 57 -3.80 8.10 5.20
C VAL A 57 -5.02 7.60 5.96
N PRO A 58 -6.25 7.97 5.55
CA PRO A 58 -7.47 7.63 6.28
C PRO A 58 -7.69 6.12 6.45
N ASN A 59 -7.20 5.34 5.48
CA ASN A 59 -7.19 3.90 5.59
C ASN A 59 -5.84 3.35 5.11
N ALA A 60 -5.03 2.85 6.04
CA ALA A 60 -3.71 2.27 5.75
C ALA A 60 -3.77 0.78 5.42
N VAL A 61 -4.96 0.14 5.44
CA VAL A 61 -5.15 -1.30 5.18
C VAL A 61 -6.17 -1.52 4.07
N ALA A 62 -5.81 -2.34 3.09
CA ALA A 62 -6.68 -2.70 1.98
C ALA A 62 -6.66 -4.21 1.75
N ASP A 63 -7.84 -4.80 1.67
CA ASP A 63 -8.03 -6.21 1.39
C ASP A 63 -8.29 -6.44 -0.10
N THR A 64 -7.64 -7.47 -0.66
CA THR A 64 -7.84 -7.86 -2.05
C THR A 64 -7.98 -9.38 -2.19
N VAL A 65 -8.71 -9.81 -3.22
CA VAL A 65 -8.94 -11.21 -3.54
C VAL A 65 -8.52 -11.48 -4.99
N PRO A 66 -7.22 -11.71 -5.25
CA PRO A 66 -6.73 -11.90 -6.62
C PRO A 66 -7.11 -13.28 -7.17
N THR A 67 -7.35 -13.35 -8.48
CA THR A 67 -7.40 -14.64 -9.20
C THR A 67 -5.99 -15.10 -9.59
N ARG A 68 -5.85 -16.35 -10.04
CA ARG A 68 -4.54 -16.88 -10.44
C ARG A 68 -3.93 -16.06 -11.58
N GLY A 69 -2.75 -15.49 -11.33
CA GLY A 69 -2.03 -14.66 -12.31
C GLY A 69 -2.57 -13.23 -12.45
N ALA A 70 -3.51 -12.82 -11.60
CA ALA A 70 -4.00 -11.44 -11.59
C ALA A 70 -2.93 -10.47 -11.07
N ILE A 71 -2.96 -9.25 -11.63
CA ILE A 71 -2.30 -8.07 -11.09
C ILE A 71 -3.41 -7.18 -10.54
N THR A 72 -3.56 -7.12 -9.22
CA THR A 72 -4.61 -6.31 -8.59
C THR A 72 -4.07 -4.93 -8.24
N ARG A 73 -4.79 -3.87 -8.61
CA ARG A 73 -4.47 -2.50 -8.16
C ARG A 73 -5.08 -2.26 -6.79
N VAL A 74 -4.25 -1.87 -5.83
CA VAL A 74 -4.63 -1.46 -4.48
C VAL A 74 -4.31 0.03 -4.37
N ARG A 75 -5.34 0.85 -4.16
CA ARG A 75 -5.19 2.30 -4.07
C ARG A 75 -5.42 2.74 -2.64
N PHE A 76 -4.47 3.49 -2.10
CA PHE A 76 -4.58 4.20 -0.84
C PHE A 76 -4.81 5.67 -1.12
N ASP A 77 -5.78 6.26 -0.44
CA ASP A 77 -5.96 7.71 -0.45
C ASP A 77 -4.95 8.31 0.52
N THR A 78 -3.99 9.03 -0.05
CA THR A 78 -2.93 9.72 0.66
C THR A 78 -3.15 11.21 0.53
N PHE A 79 -2.95 11.94 1.62
CA PHE A 79 -3.03 13.39 1.64
C PHE A 79 -1.76 13.93 2.27
N ARG A 80 -1.14 14.91 1.61
CA ARG A 80 -0.06 15.70 2.21
C ARG A 80 -0.58 17.05 2.66
N GLY A 81 -0.43 17.34 3.95
CA GLY A 81 -0.89 18.60 4.52
C GLY A 81 -0.72 18.65 6.04
N TYR A 82 -1.28 19.69 6.64
CA TYR A 82 -1.32 19.83 8.09
C TYR A 82 -2.66 19.30 8.60
N SER A 83 -2.62 18.28 9.46
CA SER A 83 -3.80 17.86 10.22
C SER A 83 -4.03 18.87 11.34
N VAL A 84 -5.09 19.67 11.22
CA VAL A 84 -5.49 20.62 12.25
C VAL A 84 -6.76 20.08 12.92
N LEU A 85 -6.71 19.96 14.25
CA LEU A 85 -7.90 19.72 15.06
C LEU A 85 -8.36 21.06 15.63
N ILE A 86 -9.59 21.44 15.35
CA ILE A 86 -10.25 22.62 15.93
C ILE A 86 -11.30 22.21 16.97
#